data_AF-A0A1I3T257-F1
#
_entry.id   AF-A0A1I3T257-F1
#
_cell.length_a   1.000
_cell.length_b   1.000
_cell.length_c   1.000
_cell.angle_alpha   90.00
_cell.angle_beta   90.00
_cell.angle_gamma   90.00
#
_symmetry.space_group_name_H-M   'P 1'
#
loop_
_entity.id
_entity.type
_entity.pdbx_description
1 polymer ?
#
loop_
_entity_poly.entity_id
_entity_poly.type
_entity_poly.pdbx_seq_one_letter_code
_entity_poly.pdbx_strand_id
1 'polypeptide(L)'
;MSEMRQLEEMGLSKGEQLVYTFLKEESQQHEGAIVQISMDQMRHMILERYGELIVPRKRANGPAERTFSEATVHRAITKLQQAGVIGIRPSVDKAEANAIKFFGIPDPWEQVEQFIELSSNLQMAAQQFKSILESKDREIQQLQRERAQLFRELDELSDATRRANELNDQLQQTMRQMHEGKSSPFDESMIIAVADLEDGTTAYITKKLES
;
A
#
# COMPACT_ATOMS: atom_id res chain seq x y z
N MET A 1 -32.79 -7.21 -27.82
CA MET A 1 -33.94 -6.29 -27.80
C MET A 1 -33.53 -4.98 -28.48
N SER A 2 -34.43 -4.22 -29.10
CA SER A 2 -34.06 -2.95 -29.73
C SER A 2 -33.71 -1.91 -28.64
N GLU A 3 -32.58 -1.20 -28.78
CA GLU A 3 -32.12 -0.16 -27.83
C GLU A 3 -33.22 0.87 -27.51
N MET A 4 -34.05 1.21 -28.50
CA MET A 4 -35.16 2.16 -28.32
C MET A 4 -36.20 1.66 -27.32
N ARG A 5 -36.44 0.34 -27.24
CA ARG A 5 -37.34 -0.24 -26.23
C ARG A 5 -36.75 -0.17 -24.83
N GLN A 6 -35.44 -0.37 -24.69
CA GLN A 6 -34.76 -0.24 -23.39
C GLN A 6 -34.81 1.21 -22.88
N LEU A 7 -34.63 2.20 -23.75
CA LEU A 7 -34.77 3.61 -23.38
C LEU A 7 -36.21 3.99 -22.98
N GLU A 8 -37.22 3.37 -23.61
CA GLU A 8 -38.63 3.53 -23.23
C GLU A 8 -38.93 2.87 -21.88
N GLU A 9 -38.39 1.67 -21.62
CA GLU A 9 -38.49 0.98 -20.33
C GLU A 9 -37.83 1.76 -19.19
N MET A 10 -36.74 2.50 -19.49
CA MET A 10 -36.10 3.44 -18.57
C MET A 10 -36.93 4.73 -18.33
N GLY A 11 -38.07 4.88 -19.01
CA GLY A 11 -38.97 6.02 -18.86
C GLY A 11 -38.42 7.33 -19.45
N LEU A 12 -37.54 7.24 -20.46
CA LEU A 12 -37.06 8.42 -21.17
C LEU A 12 -38.11 8.89 -22.19
N SER A 13 -38.48 10.17 -22.09
CA SER A 13 -39.26 10.86 -23.10
C SER A 13 -38.46 11.05 -24.39
N LYS A 14 -39.12 11.33 -25.52
CA LYS A 14 -38.45 11.57 -26.82
C LYS A 14 -37.35 12.63 -26.75
N GLY A 15 -37.54 13.68 -25.96
CA GLY A 15 -36.51 14.71 -25.76
C GLY A 15 -35.32 14.21 -24.93
N GLU A 16 -35.54 13.33 -23.96
CA GLU A 16 -34.47 12.71 -23.17
C GLU A 16 -33.73 11.63 -23.98
N GLN A 17 -34.42 10.92 -24.88
CA GLN A 17 -33.80 9.99 -25.83
C GLN A 17 -32.81 10.70 -26.77
N LEU A 18 -33.09 11.93 -27.20
CA LEU A 18 -32.13 12.73 -27.98
C LEU A 18 -30.84 13.03 -27.20
N VAL A 19 -30.93 13.21 -25.87
CA VAL A 19 -29.74 13.40 -25.02
C VAL A 19 -28.90 12.12 -24.99
N TYR A 20 -29.55 10.96 -24.89
CA TYR A 20 -28.86 9.67 -24.98
C TYR A 20 -28.15 9.50 -26.34
N THR A 21 -28.87 9.76 -27.44
CA THR A 21 -28.31 9.65 -28.79
C THR A 21 -27.11 10.58 -28.98
N PHE A 22 -27.23 11.84 -28.52
CA PHE A 22 -26.15 12.79 -28.54
C PHE A 22 -24.92 12.26 -27.78
N LEU A 23 -25.08 11.81 -26.54
CA LEU A 23 -23.96 11.30 -25.74
C LEU A 23 -23.32 10.04 -26.33
N LYS A 24 -24.12 9.16 -26.94
CA LYS A 24 -23.63 7.97 -27.64
C LYS A 24 -22.77 8.37 -28.84
N GLU A 25 -23.23 9.32 -29.65
CA GLU A 25 -22.48 9.82 -30.81
C GLU A 25 -21.20 10.54 -30.40
N GLU A 26 -21.26 11.44 -29.42
CA GLU A 26 -20.07 12.15 -28.91
C GLU A 26 -19.05 11.15 -28.34
N SER A 27 -19.52 10.14 -27.61
CA SER A 27 -18.65 9.06 -27.12
C SER A 27 -18.01 8.27 -28.26
N GLN A 28 -18.71 8.01 -29.37
CA GLN A 28 -18.14 7.30 -30.51
C GLN A 28 -17.11 8.16 -31.26
N GLN A 29 -17.39 9.46 -31.40
CA GLN A 29 -16.47 10.41 -32.04
C GLN A 29 -15.18 10.61 -31.24
N HIS A 30 -15.26 10.44 -29.92
CA HIS A 30 -14.13 10.60 -29.01
C HIS A 30 -13.55 9.26 -28.50
N GLU A 31 -13.77 8.14 -29.20
CA GLU A 31 -13.22 6.81 -28.84
C GLU A 31 -13.52 6.36 -27.38
N GLY A 32 -14.68 6.75 -26.84
CA GLY A 32 -15.06 6.45 -25.46
C GLY A 32 -14.43 7.37 -24.42
N ALA A 33 -13.78 8.46 -24.84
CA ALA A 33 -13.23 9.47 -23.95
C ALA A 33 -14.33 10.27 -23.24
N ILE A 34 -13.92 10.87 -22.13
CA ILE A 34 -14.79 11.68 -21.27
C ILE A 34 -15.10 13.00 -21.97
N VAL A 35 -16.39 13.28 -22.19
CA VAL A 35 -16.84 14.53 -22.79
C VAL A 35 -17.01 15.58 -21.68
N GLN A 36 -16.21 16.65 -21.72
CA GLN A 36 -16.39 17.80 -20.84
C GLN A 36 -17.33 18.80 -21.51
N ILE A 37 -18.59 18.82 -21.06
CA ILE A 37 -19.62 19.67 -21.65
C ILE A 37 -20.60 20.15 -20.59
N SER A 38 -20.93 21.44 -20.61
CA SER A 38 -21.96 21.98 -19.72
C SER A 38 -23.35 21.59 -20.20
N MET A 39 -24.34 21.58 -19.30
CA MET A 39 -25.72 21.25 -19.67
C MET A 39 -26.30 22.25 -20.67
N ASP A 40 -25.87 23.51 -20.57
CA ASP A 40 -26.25 24.57 -21.49
C ASP A 40 -25.63 24.39 -22.88
N GLN A 41 -24.34 24.05 -22.94
CA GLN A 41 -23.65 23.73 -24.20
C GLN A 41 -24.29 22.51 -24.87
N MET A 42 -24.55 21.45 -24.09
CA MET A 42 -25.22 20.24 -24.57
C MET A 42 -26.60 20.56 -25.14
N ARG A 43 -27.38 21.41 -24.46
CA ARG A 43 -28.68 21.87 -24.95
C ARG A 43 -28.55 22.54 -26.33
N HIS A 44 -27.58 23.44 -26.49
CA HIS A 44 -27.37 24.15 -27.77
C HIS A 44 -26.96 23.20 -28.89
N MET A 45 -26.01 22.31 -28.63
CA MET A 45 -25.56 21.32 -29.60
C MET A 45 -26.67 20.36 -30.02
N ILE A 46 -27.52 19.92 -29.07
CA ILE A 46 -28.69 19.08 -29.38
C ILE A 46 -29.72 19.84 -30.23
N LEU A 47 -29.97 21.12 -29.92
CA LEU A 47 -30.89 21.94 -30.69
C LEU A 47 -30.40 22.14 -32.13
N GLU A 48 -29.09 22.36 -32.30
CA GLU A 48 -28.45 22.54 -33.60
C GLU A 48 -28.49 21.25 -34.42
N ARG A 49 -28.10 20.11 -33.82
CA ARG A 49 -27.97 18.82 -34.52
C ARG A 49 -29.32 18.12 -34.75
N TYR A 50 -30.25 18.22 -33.81
CA TYR A 50 -31.53 17.48 -33.85
C TYR A 50 -32.77 18.37 -33.81
N GLY A 51 -32.62 19.67 -34.09
CA GLY A 51 -33.73 20.62 -34.06
C GLY A 51 -34.95 20.19 -34.87
N GLU A 52 -34.74 19.45 -35.97
CA GLU A 52 -35.83 18.95 -36.81
C GLU A 52 -36.68 17.85 -36.16
N LEU A 53 -36.08 17.08 -35.24
CA LEU A 53 -36.75 16.00 -34.50
C LEU A 53 -37.51 16.54 -33.28
N ILE A 54 -37.29 17.80 -32.91
CA ILE A 54 -37.94 18.45 -31.78
C ILE A 54 -39.29 19.01 -32.20
N VAL A 55 -40.34 18.57 -31.51
CA VAL A 55 -41.71 19.03 -31.75
C VAL A 55 -41.79 20.54 -31.45
N PRO A 56 -42.14 21.38 -32.44
CA PRO A 56 -42.22 22.82 -32.24
C PRO A 56 -43.37 23.16 -31.28
N ARG A 57 -43.11 24.04 -30.31
CA ARG A 57 -44.14 24.48 -29.37
C ARG A 57 -44.74 25.78 -29.87
N LYS A 58 -46.06 25.80 -30.00
CA LYS A 58 -46.80 27.01 -30.34
C LYS A 58 -46.83 27.92 -29.10
N ARG A 59 -46.14 29.06 -29.17
CA ARG A 59 -46.24 30.09 -28.13
C ARG A 59 -47.61 30.74 -28.22
N ALA A 60 -48.15 31.20 -27.09
CA ALA A 60 -49.49 31.78 -27.01
C ALA A 60 -49.73 32.93 -28.02
N ASN A 61 -48.69 33.70 -28.37
CA ASN A 61 -48.76 34.83 -29.30
C ASN A 61 -47.52 34.92 -30.24
N GLY A 62 -47.01 33.81 -30.77
CA GLY A 62 -45.83 33.86 -31.66
C GLY A 62 -45.68 32.66 -32.60
N PRO A 63 -44.74 32.71 -33.56
CA PRO A 63 -44.46 31.58 -34.44
C PRO A 63 -44.04 30.36 -33.61
N ALA A 64 -44.34 29.16 -34.12
CA ALA A 64 -43.97 27.93 -33.46
C ALA A 64 -42.44 27.82 -33.46
N GLU A 65 -41.84 27.79 -32.27
CA GLU A 65 -40.39 27.77 -32.13
C GLU A 65 -39.96 26.38 -31.63
N ARG A 66 -38.87 25.88 -32.20
CA ARG A 66 -38.22 24.65 -31.73
C ARG A 66 -37.37 25.02 -30.53
N THR A 67 -37.79 24.57 -29.35
CA THR A 67 -37.10 24.87 -28.09
C THR A 67 -36.71 23.59 -27.38
N PHE A 68 -35.45 23.47 -26.99
CA PHE A 68 -34.95 22.41 -26.12
C PHE A 68 -34.55 23.02 -24.79
N SER A 69 -35.09 22.51 -23.68
CA SER A 69 -34.83 23.11 -22.36
C SER A 69 -33.66 22.41 -21.66
N GLU A 70 -32.87 23.19 -20.91
CA GLU A 70 -31.79 22.69 -20.07
C GLU A 70 -32.33 21.72 -19.00
N ALA A 71 -33.53 21.98 -18.48
CA ALA A 71 -34.22 21.07 -17.56
C ALA A 71 -34.52 19.68 -18.17
N THR A 72 -34.62 19.57 -19.50
CA THR A 72 -34.76 18.27 -20.17
C THR A 72 -33.43 17.54 -20.22
N VAL A 73 -32.33 18.26 -20.47
CA VAL A 73 -30.96 17.71 -20.37
C VAL A 73 -30.70 17.20 -18.96
N HIS A 74 -30.94 18.03 -17.94
CA HIS A 74 -30.73 17.62 -16.54
C HIS A 74 -31.50 16.35 -16.17
N ARG A 75 -32.79 16.28 -16.51
CA ARG A 75 -33.60 15.10 -16.21
C ARG A 75 -33.10 13.85 -16.94
N ALA A 76 -32.72 13.98 -18.21
CA ALA A 76 -32.12 12.88 -18.97
C ALA A 76 -30.83 12.39 -18.31
N ILE A 77 -29.91 13.30 -18.00
CA ILE A 77 -28.62 13.00 -17.36
C ILE A 77 -28.82 12.29 -16.03
N THR A 78 -29.73 12.76 -15.17
CA THR A 78 -30.03 12.09 -13.89
C THR A 78 -30.54 10.67 -14.10
N LYS A 79 -31.48 10.46 -15.04
CA LYS A 79 -32.02 9.12 -15.33
C LYS A 79 -30.95 8.19 -15.91
N LEU A 80 -30.15 8.68 -16.86
CA LEU A 80 -29.07 7.91 -17.47
C LEU A 80 -27.98 7.55 -16.45
N GLN A 81 -27.67 8.45 -15.53
CA GLN A 81 -26.72 8.18 -14.44
C GLN A 81 -27.27 7.13 -13.46
N GLN A 82 -28.54 7.24 -13.06
CA GLN A 82 -29.19 6.26 -12.18
C GLN A 82 -29.26 4.86 -12.81
N ALA A 83 -29.43 4.79 -14.13
CA ALA A 83 -29.45 3.55 -14.88
C ALA A 83 -28.05 3.01 -15.24
N GLY A 84 -26.96 3.67 -14.79
CA GLY A 84 -25.59 3.23 -15.05
C GLY A 84 -25.13 3.43 -16.50
N VAL A 85 -25.90 4.13 -17.34
CA VAL A 85 -25.59 4.37 -18.75
C VAL A 85 -24.48 5.40 -18.91
N ILE A 86 -24.37 6.33 -17.95
CA ILE A 86 -23.33 7.36 -17.91
C ILE A 86 -22.74 7.51 -16.52
N GLY A 87 -21.49 7.94 -16.45
CA GLY A 87 -20.80 8.36 -15.23
C GLY A 87 -20.50 9.86 -15.30
N ILE A 88 -20.69 10.56 -14.17
CA ILE A 88 -20.37 11.98 -14.07
C ILE A 88 -19.21 12.14 -13.10
N ARG A 89 -18.12 12.71 -13.58
CA ARG A 89 -17.03 13.19 -12.73
C ARG A 89 -17.23 14.70 -12.52
N PRO A 90 -17.48 15.14 -11.27
CA PRO A 90 -17.60 16.56 -10.99
C PRO A 90 -16.26 17.24 -11.28
N SER A 91 -16.29 18.45 -11.84
CA SER A 91 -15.07 19.24 -11.94
C SER A 91 -14.58 19.69 -10.56
N VAL A 92 -13.27 19.84 -10.43
CA VAL A 92 -12.61 20.38 -9.23
C VAL A 92 -12.85 21.90 -9.15
N ASP A 93 -13.00 22.57 -10.29
CA ASP A 93 -13.35 23.98 -10.37
C ASP A 93 -14.84 24.15 -10.69
N LYS A 94 -15.52 25.03 -9.95
CA LYS A 94 -16.94 25.37 -10.19
C LYS A 94 -17.14 26.11 -11.52
N ALA A 95 -16.09 26.68 -12.10
CA ALA A 95 -16.12 27.35 -13.39
C ALA A 95 -16.02 26.38 -14.59
N GLU A 96 -15.62 25.13 -14.35
CA GLU A 96 -15.42 24.13 -15.40
C GLU A 96 -16.62 23.19 -15.55
N ALA A 97 -16.82 22.69 -16.77
CA ALA A 97 -17.88 21.74 -17.06
C ALA A 97 -17.62 20.37 -16.43
N ASN A 98 -18.69 19.68 -16.03
CA ASN A 98 -18.60 18.31 -15.55
C ASN A 98 -18.15 17.38 -16.69
N ALA A 99 -17.38 16.37 -16.30
CA ALA A 99 -16.89 15.35 -17.22
C ALA A 99 -17.90 14.20 -17.27
N ILE A 100 -18.47 13.94 -18.45
CA ILE A 100 -19.47 12.88 -18.66
C ILE A 100 -18.81 11.74 -19.43
N LYS A 101 -18.84 10.54 -18.86
CA LYS A 101 -18.40 9.30 -19.51
C LYS A 101 -19.63 8.49 -19.90
N PHE A 102 -19.70 8.05 -21.15
CA PHE A 102 -20.75 7.16 -21.63
C PHE A 102 -20.30 5.70 -21.53
N PHE A 103 -21.15 4.84 -20.97
CA PHE A 103 -20.88 3.41 -20.81
C PHE A 103 -21.76 2.54 -21.71
N GLY A 104 -22.86 3.09 -22.24
CA GLY A 104 -23.87 2.32 -22.98
C GLY A 104 -24.94 1.72 -22.07
N ILE A 105 -25.98 1.12 -22.65
CA ILE A 105 -27.00 0.42 -21.86
C ILE A 105 -26.35 -0.85 -21.33
N PRO A 106 -26.20 -0.99 -20.01
CA PRO A 106 -25.38 -2.06 -19.47
C PRO A 106 -26.14 -3.38 -19.62
N ASP A 107 -25.54 -4.37 -20.29
CA ASP A 107 -26.12 -5.71 -20.43
C ASP A 107 -26.03 -6.42 -19.06
N PRO A 108 -27.16 -6.86 -18.47
CA PRO A 108 -27.14 -7.58 -17.20
C PRO A 108 -26.23 -8.82 -17.22
N TRP A 109 -26.08 -9.49 -18.37
CA TRP A 109 -25.24 -10.69 -18.47
C TRP A 109 -23.76 -10.36 -18.45
N GLU A 110 -23.31 -9.37 -19.23
CA GLU A 110 -21.91 -8.93 -19.23
C GLU A 110 -21.47 -8.40 -17.86
N GLN A 111 -22.36 -7.71 -17.15
CA GLN A 111 -22.08 -7.23 -15.79
C GLN A 111 -21.86 -8.38 -14.79
N VAL A 112 -22.65 -9.46 -14.90
CA VAL A 112 -22.50 -10.64 -14.05
C VAL A 112 -21.17 -11.34 -14.35
N GLU A 113 -20.79 -11.48 -15.62
CA GLU A 113 -19.49 -12.05 -16.00
C GLU A 113 -18.33 -11.23 -15.44
N GLN A 114 -18.35 -9.91 -15.62
CA GLN A 114 -17.33 -9.00 -15.04
C GLN A 114 -17.26 -9.10 -13.52
N PHE A 115 -18.41 -9.23 -12.84
CA PHE A 115 -18.45 -9.40 -11.39
C PHE A 115 -17.85 -10.73 -10.95
N ILE A 116 -18.14 -11.83 -11.67
CA ILE A 116 -17.57 -13.14 -11.41
C ILE A 116 -16.05 -13.11 -11.58
N GLU A 117 -15.56 -12.49 -12.65
CA GLU A 117 -14.13 -12.33 -12.90
C GLU A 117 -13.45 -11.51 -11.81
N LEU A 118 -14.04 -10.37 -11.42
CA LEU A 118 -13.51 -9.53 -10.35
C LEU A 118 -13.47 -10.30 -9.02
N SER A 119 -14.52 -11.04 -8.69
CA SER A 119 -14.57 -11.87 -7.49
C SER A 119 -13.47 -12.94 -7.50
N SER A 120 -13.26 -13.60 -8.65
CA SER A 120 -12.19 -14.58 -8.82
C SER A 120 -10.80 -13.96 -8.61
N ASN A 121 -10.54 -12.81 -9.23
CA ASN A 121 -9.28 -12.08 -9.11
C ASN A 121 -9.02 -11.63 -7.67
N LEU A 122 -10.05 -11.13 -6.98
CA LEU A 122 -9.96 -10.73 -5.58
C LEU A 122 -9.67 -11.93 -4.67
N GLN A 123 -10.31 -13.07 -4.92
CA GLN A 123 -10.05 -14.29 -4.17
C GLN A 123 -8.62 -14.79 -4.35
N MET A 124 -8.09 -14.77 -5.58
CA MET A 124 -6.69 -15.09 -5.86
C MET A 124 -5.74 -14.14 -5.14
N ALA A 125 -5.97 -12.83 -5.21
CA ALA A 125 -5.15 -11.84 -4.52
C ALA A 125 -5.17 -12.06 -3.00
N ALA A 126 -6.34 -12.31 -2.42
CA ALA A 126 -6.48 -12.59 -0.98
C ALA A 126 -5.69 -13.85 -0.55
N GLN A 127 -5.70 -14.91 -1.37
CA GLN A 127 -4.92 -16.12 -1.10
C GLN A 127 -3.42 -15.85 -1.17
N GLN A 128 -2.96 -15.07 -2.14
CA GLN A 128 -1.55 -14.67 -2.24
C GLN A 128 -1.11 -13.84 -1.02
N PHE A 129 -1.92 -12.87 -0.61
CA PHE A 129 -1.66 -12.08 0.59
C PHE A 129 -1.56 -12.96 1.84
N LYS A 130 -2.49 -13.91 2.01
CA LYS A 130 -2.45 -14.87 3.12
C LYS A 130 -1.14 -15.67 3.13
N SER A 131 -0.72 -16.20 1.98
CA SER A 131 0.54 -16.95 1.85
C SER A 131 1.77 -16.11 2.21
N ILE A 132 1.81 -14.85 1.76
CA ILE A 132 2.91 -13.92 2.09
C ILE A 132 2.95 -13.64 3.59
N LEU A 133 1.80 -13.40 4.23
CA LEU A 133 1.71 -13.18 5.67
C LEU A 133 2.19 -14.40 6.46
N GLU A 134 1.74 -15.60 6.10
CA GLU A 134 2.19 -16.85 6.74
C GLU A 134 3.70 -17.11 6.56
N SER A 135 4.28 -16.66 5.44
CA SER A 135 5.73 -16.71 5.22
C SER A 135 6.46 -15.73 6.14
N LYS A 136 5.97 -14.48 6.22
CA LYS A 136 6.56 -13.43 7.07
C LYS A 136 6.45 -13.74 8.55
N ASP A 137 5.34 -14.31 9.00
CA ASP A 137 5.18 -14.74 10.39
C ASP A 137 6.21 -15.83 10.76
N ARG A 138 6.47 -16.78 9.84
CA ARG A 138 7.51 -17.81 10.04
C ARG A 138 8.90 -17.19 10.13
N GLU A 139 9.22 -16.24 9.25
CA GLU A 139 10.50 -15.52 9.25
C GLU A 139 10.70 -14.74 10.57
N ILE A 140 9.67 -14.04 11.04
CA ILE A 140 9.71 -13.30 12.32
C ILE A 140 9.96 -14.26 13.48
N GLN A 141 9.27 -15.41 13.52
CA GLN A 141 9.49 -16.40 14.58
C GLN A 141 10.92 -16.97 14.55
N GLN A 142 11.50 -17.20 13.37
CA GLN A 142 12.88 -17.64 13.24
C GLN A 142 13.85 -16.57 13.75
N LEU A 143 13.70 -15.32 13.31
CA LEU A 143 14.53 -14.20 13.75
C LEU A 143 14.42 -13.96 15.27
N GLN A 144 13.24 -14.13 15.86
CA GLN A 144 13.07 -14.04 17.31
C GLN A 144 13.86 -15.12 18.07
N ARG A 145 13.89 -16.35 17.54
CA ARG A 145 14.68 -17.45 18.13
C ARG A 145 16.18 -17.21 17.98
N GLU A 146 16.63 -16.80 16.81
CA GLU A 146 18.03 -16.44 16.56
C GLU A 146 18.49 -15.30 17.47
N ARG A 147 17.67 -14.24 17.58
CA ARG A 147 17.93 -13.14 18.51
C ARG A 147 18.06 -13.64 19.94
N ALA A 148 17.13 -14.49 20.42
CA ALA A 148 17.18 -15.05 21.76
C ALA A 148 18.38 -15.99 22.00
N GLN A 149 18.92 -16.60 20.94
CA GLN A 149 20.14 -17.39 21.03
C GLN A 149 21.38 -16.48 21.11
N LEU A 150 21.47 -15.47 20.23
CA LEU A 150 22.57 -14.51 20.23
C LEU A 150 22.70 -13.75 21.55
N PHE A 151 21.59 -13.39 22.20
CA PHE A 151 21.65 -12.78 23.53
C PHE A 151 22.22 -13.72 24.59
N ARG A 152 21.89 -15.02 24.54
CA ARG A 152 22.46 -16.00 25.46
C ARG A 152 23.97 -16.18 25.22
N GLU A 153 24.39 -16.26 23.96
CA GLU A 153 25.81 -16.34 23.60
C GLU A 153 26.58 -15.07 24.04
N LEU A 154 25.95 -13.89 23.93
CA LEU A 154 26.51 -12.62 24.41
C LEU A 154 26.69 -12.61 25.93
N ASP A 155 25.68 -13.08 26.68
CA ASP A 155 25.74 -13.16 28.14
C ASP A 155 26.85 -14.12 28.60
N GLU A 156 26.96 -15.31 27.97
CA GLU A 156 28.02 -16.27 28.25
C GLU A 156 29.42 -15.70 27.98
N LEU A 157 29.58 -14.98 26.86
CA LEU A 157 30.84 -14.35 26.50
C LEU A 157 31.19 -13.19 27.44
N SER A 158 30.19 -12.42 27.89
CA SER A 158 30.37 -11.35 28.87
C SER A 158 30.85 -11.91 30.20
N ASP A 159 30.22 -12.99 30.68
CA ASP A 159 30.60 -13.68 31.92
C ASP A 159 32.02 -14.29 31.84
N ALA A 160 32.38 -14.87 30.69
CA ALA A 160 33.71 -15.40 30.45
C ALA A 160 34.77 -14.29 30.47
N THR A 161 34.47 -13.15 29.82
CA THR A 161 35.34 -11.97 29.80
C THR A 161 35.53 -11.40 31.20
N ARG A 162 34.45 -11.33 31.99
CA ARG A 162 34.51 -10.85 33.38
C ARG A 162 35.43 -11.73 34.23
N ARG A 163 35.27 -13.05 34.15
CA ARG A 163 36.14 -14.02 34.84
C ARG A 163 37.60 -13.90 34.42
N ALA A 164 37.87 -13.72 33.12
CA ALA A 164 39.22 -13.52 32.61
C ALA A 164 39.86 -12.23 33.16
N ASN A 165 39.09 -11.14 33.23
CA ASN A 165 39.56 -9.89 33.83
C ASN A 165 39.83 -10.02 35.33
N GLU A 166 38.95 -10.68 36.07
CA GLU A 166 39.14 -10.98 37.51
C GLU A 166 40.44 -11.77 37.75
N LEU A 167 40.70 -12.80 36.93
CA LEU A 167 41.95 -13.58 36.97
C LEU A 167 43.18 -12.72 36.64
N ASN A 168 43.07 -11.86 35.61
CA ASN A 168 44.17 -10.98 35.22
C ASN A 168 44.48 -9.96 36.32
N ASP A 169 43.47 -9.39 36.96
CA ASP A 169 43.64 -8.46 38.09
C ASP A 169 44.31 -9.16 39.28
N GLN A 170 43.91 -10.40 39.60
CA GLN A 170 44.56 -11.20 40.64
C GLN A 170 46.03 -11.50 40.33
N LEU A 171 46.34 -11.84 39.07
CA LEU A 171 47.72 -12.06 38.62
C LEU A 171 48.55 -10.77 38.71
N GLN A 172 47.99 -9.64 38.27
CA GLN A 172 48.67 -8.34 38.38
C GLN A 172 48.90 -7.92 39.84
N GLN A 173 47.94 -8.17 40.73
CA GLN A 173 48.11 -7.92 42.16
C GLN A 173 49.22 -8.79 42.76
N THR A 174 49.23 -10.09 42.44
CA THR A 174 50.28 -11.02 42.87
C THR A 174 51.65 -10.56 42.36
N MET A 175 51.75 -10.17 41.09
CA MET A 175 52.97 -9.63 40.49
C MET A 175 53.44 -8.35 41.18
N ARG A 176 52.54 -7.42 41.50
CA ARG A 176 52.89 -6.18 42.24
C ARG A 176 53.37 -6.48 43.66
N GLN A 177 52.72 -7.40 44.38
CA GLN A 177 53.15 -7.81 45.73
C GLN A 177 54.54 -8.45 45.71
N MET A 178 54.88 -9.21 44.66
CA MET A 178 56.23 -9.73 44.45
C MET A 178 57.26 -8.61 44.19
N HIS A 179 56.93 -7.63 43.33
CA HIS A 179 57.84 -6.52 43.01
C HIS A 179 58.03 -5.53 44.17
N GLU A 180 57.03 -5.38 45.04
CA GLU A 180 57.11 -4.56 46.25
C GLU A 180 57.84 -5.27 47.42
N GLY A 181 58.32 -6.51 47.23
CA GLY A 181 59.13 -7.24 48.21
C GLY A 181 58.39 -7.67 49.47
N LYS A 182 57.05 -7.72 49.44
CA LYS A 182 56.21 -7.96 50.64
C LYS A 182 55.83 -9.42 50.88
N SER A 183 56.01 -10.30 49.91
CA SER A 183 55.72 -11.73 50.07
C SER A 183 56.21 -12.53 48.86
N SER A 184 57.16 -13.45 49.10
CA SER A 184 57.48 -14.52 48.17
C SER A 184 56.28 -15.47 48.07
N PRO A 185 55.83 -15.91 46.88
CA PRO A 185 54.76 -16.90 46.72
C PRO A 185 55.18 -18.30 47.20
N PHE A 186 56.47 -18.49 47.48
CA PHE A 186 57.00 -19.66 48.15
C PHE A 186 57.06 -19.38 49.64
N ASP A 187 56.56 -20.33 50.44
CA ASP A 187 56.79 -20.34 51.88
C ASP A 187 58.30 -20.20 52.11
N GLU A 188 58.75 -19.07 52.66
CA GLU A 188 60.20 -18.74 52.79
C GLU A 188 60.92 -19.82 53.61
N SER A 189 60.19 -20.56 54.43
CA SER A 189 60.67 -21.73 55.17
C SER A 189 61.11 -22.91 54.28
N MET A 190 60.74 -22.92 52.99
CA MET A 190 61.09 -23.95 52.01
C MET A 190 62.20 -23.54 51.05
N ILE A 191 62.61 -22.27 51.04
CA ILE A 191 63.65 -21.77 50.14
C ILE A 191 65.01 -21.99 50.80
N ILE A 192 65.82 -22.86 50.20
CA ILE A 192 67.16 -23.21 50.69
C ILE A 192 68.19 -22.20 50.19
N ALA A 193 68.04 -21.72 48.95
CA ALA A 193 68.95 -20.74 48.36
C ALA A 193 68.28 -19.97 47.23
N VAL A 194 68.71 -18.72 47.06
CA VAL A 194 68.33 -17.83 45.96
C VAL A 194 69.60 -17.43 45.23
N ALA A 195 69.62 -17.55 43.90
CA ALA A 195 70.74 -17.17 43.06
C ALA A 195 70.26 -16.35 41.86
N ASP A 196 70.86 -15.18 41.65
CA ASP A 196 70.63 -14.38 40.46
C ASP A 196 71.46 -14.92 39.30
N LEU A 197 70.81 -15.20 38.17
CA LEU A 197 71.44 -15.66 36.95
C LEU A 197 71.86 -14.46 36.09
N GLU A 198 72.89 -14.65 35.27
CA GLU A 198 73.45 -13.61 34.40
C GLU A 198 72.47 -13.10 33.33
N ASP A 199 71.35 -13.80 33.12
CA ASP A 199 70.28 -13.41 32.20
C ASP A 199 69.21 -12.48 32.81
N GLY A 200 69.39 -12.09 34.08
CA GLY A 200 68.46 -11.23 34.82
C GLY A 200 67.30 -11.98 35.48
N THR A 201 67.33 -13.31 35.50
CA THR A 201 66.33 -14.15 36.17
C THR A 201 66.83 -14.61 37.54
N THR A 202 65.96 -14.66 38.54
CA THR A 202 66.30 -15.17 39.88
C THR A 202 65.84 -16.62 40.03
N ALA A 203 66.77 -17.53 40.33
CA ALA A 203 66.48 -18.94 40.59
C ALA A 203 66.28 -19.20 42.08
N TYR A 204 65.19 -19.89 42.43
CA TYR A 204 64.85 -20.30 43.79
C TYR A 204 65.02 -21.82 43.94
N ILE A 205 65.88 -22.24 44.87
CA ILE A 205 66.07 -23.66 45.22
C ILE A 205 65.18 -23.98 46.42
N THR A 206 64.22 -24.89 46.24
CA THR A 206 63.26 -25.26 47.28
C THR A 206 63.50 -26.68 47.81
N LYS A 207 63.22 -26.90 49.10
CA LYS A 207 63.25 -28.21 49.74
C LYS A 207 62.04 -29.01 49.27
N LYS A 208 62.26 -30.17 48.67
CA LYS A 208 61.18 -31.10 48.30
C LYS A 208 60.49 -31.60 49.57
N LEU A 209 59.18 -31.38 49.71
CA LEU A 209 58.37 -32.09 50.70
C LEU A 209 58.31 -33.56 50.28
N GLU A 210 58.91 -34.44 51.06
CA GLU A 210 58.58 -35.87 50.97
C GLU A 210 57.17 -36.05 51.54
N SER A 211 56.29 -36.64 50.72
CA SER A 211 54.93 -37.04 51.07
C SER A 211 54.94 -38.37 51.80
#